data_AF-W6NV17-F1
#
_entry.id   AF-W6NV17-F1
#
_cell.length_a   1.000
_cell.length_b   1.000
_cell.length_c   1.000
_cell.angle_alpha   90.00
_cell.angle_beta   90.00
_cell.angle_gamma   90.00
#
_symmetry.space_group_name_H-M   'P 1'
#
loop_
_entity.id
_entity.type
_entity.pdbx_description
1 polymer ?
#
loop_
_entity_poly.entity_id
_entity_poly.type
_entity_poly.pdbx_seq_one_letter_code
_entity_poly.pdbx_strand_id
1 'polypeptide(L)'
;MASWPTPVVVSFATQDDKRWSTPLGYGQVYQLINRRRFEQMAVLEGQNILITISGRKRRIRVYYLSWLKQKILRTEGCVSGAPAEKRNGWVNVGDLQGAIHFKIVRYERIKFLVVGMENSIEIYAWAPKPYHKFMSFKSFGSLSHLPLIVDLTVEENARLKVLYGSHEGFHAIDLDSAAIYDVYTPSNSCENTALRCRPRDNFVMTLQQVLY
;
A
#
# COMPACT_ATOMS: atom_id res chain seq x y z
N MET A 1 1.80 -37.11 13.12
CA MET A 1 1.69 -35.79 13.77
C MET A 1 2.87 -34.95 13.23
N ALA A 2 2.65 -34.15 12.19
CA ALA A 2 3.75 -33.43 11.52
C ALA A 2 4.03 -32.12 12.25
N SER A 3 5.11 -32.09 13.03
CA SER A 3 5.65 -30.89 13.64
C SER A 3 6.33 -30.02 12.57
N TRP A 4 6.01 -28.73 12.57
CA TRP A 4 6.64 -27.73 11.72
C TRP A 4 8.09 -27.51 12.19
N PRO A 5 9.10 -27.49 11.30
CA PRO A 5 10.43 -27.05 11.68
C PRO A 5 10.44 -25.50 11.69
N THR A 6 10.36 -24.91 12.88
CA THR A 6 10.55 -23.47 13.17
C THR A 6 9.63 -22.45 12.46
N PRO A 7 9.32 -21.30 13.09
CA PRO A 7 8.57 -20.24 12.42
C PRO A 7 9.44 -19.64 11.31
N VAL A 8 9.19 -20.01 10.05
CA VAL A 8 9.76 -19.34 8.88
C VAL A 8 9.14 -17.96 8.79
N VAL A 9 9.87 -16.95 9.27
CA VAL A 9 9.49 -15.54 9.11
C VAL A 9 9.80 -15.14 7.66
N VAL A 10 8.78 -15.14 6.80
CA VAL A 10 8.90 -14.64 5.44
C VAL A 10 8.91 -13.11 5.48
N SER A 11 10.10 -12.54 5.47
CA SER A 11 10.28 -11.09 5.38
C SER A 11 10.28 -10.68 3.91
N PHE A 12 9.36 -9.80 3.52
CA PHE A 12 9.36 -9.20 2.18
C PHE A 12 10.14 -7.88 2.25
N ALA A 13 11.23 -7.77 1.48
CA ALA A 13 12.07 -6.58 1.43
C ALA A 13 11.90 -5.84 0.09
N THR A 14 11.81 -4.51 0.13
CA THR A 14 11.93 -3.66 -1.06
C THR A 14 13.40 -3.60 -1.50
N GLN A 15 13.67 -3.26 -2.76
CA GLN A 15 15.03 -3.32 -3.32
C GLN A 15 16.02 -2.31 -2.69
N ASP A 16 15.50 -1.31 -1.99
CA ASP A 16 16.29 -0.30 -1.27
C ASP A 16 16.62 -0.71 0.18
N ASP A 17 16.05 -1.84 0.64
CA ASP A 17 16.11 -2.27 2.04
C ASP A 17 17.28 -3.23 2.30
N LYS A 18 18.50 -2.74 2.06
CA LYS A 18 19.75 -3.51 2.19
C LYS A 18 20.16 -3.81 3.64
N ARG A 19 19.32 -3.55 4.65
CA ARG A 19 19.71 -3.69 6.06
C ARG A 19 18.64 -4.35 6.91
N TRP A 20 18.47 -5.66 6.72
CA TRP A 20 17.81 -6.50 7.72
C TRP A 20 18.76 -7.58 8.21
N SER A 21 19.31 -7.33 9.40
CA SER A 21 19.80 -8.37 10.30
C SER A 21 18.73 -8.54 11.37
N THR A 22 18.01 -9.67 11.36
CA THR A 22 17.18 -10.04 12.51
C THR A 22 18.10 -10.24 13.72
N PRO A 23 17.72 -9.82 14.94
CA PRO A 23 18.55 -9.99 16.14
C PRO A 23 18.95 -11.46 16.46
N LEU A 24 18.34 -12.42 15.77
CA LEU A 24 18.55 -13.86 15.94
C LEU A 24 19.29 -14.53 14.77
N GLY A 25 19.67 -13.84 13.70
CA GLY A 25 20.56 -14.39 12.65
C GLY A 25 20.01 -15.51 11.75
N TYR A 26 18.81 -16.04 12.03
CA TYR A 26 18.17 -17.10 11.23
C TYR A 26 17.00 -16.54 10.42
N GLY A 27 17.29 -15.91 9.29
CA GLY A 27 16.28 -15.48 8.32
C GLY A 27 16.75 -15.80 6.91
N GLN A 28 16.23 -16.87 6.31
CA GLN A 28 16.56 -17.21 4.93
C GLN A 28 15.79 -16.28 3.99
N VAL A 29 16.53 -15.44 3.26
CA VAL A 29 15.95 -14.49 2.32
C VAL A 29 15.72 -15.19 0.99
N TYR A 30 14.46 -15.45 0.66
CA TYR A 30 14.10 -16.04 -0.62
C TYR A 30 13.75 -14.95 -1.62
N GLN A 31 14.46 -14.92 -2.75
CA GLN A 31 14.15 -14.02 -3.85
C GLN A 31 12.94 -14.54 -4.65
N LEU A 32 11.74 -14.30 -4.15
CA LEU A 32 10.51 -14.87 -4.73
C LEU A 32 10.05 -14.18 -6.01
N ILE A 33 10.36 -12.89 -6.17
CA ILE A 33 9.99 -12.13 -7.36
C ILE A 33 11.27 -11.50 -7.91
N ASN A 34 11.72 -12.03 -9.04
CA ASN A 34 13.01 -11.67 -9.62
C ASN A 34 12.86 -10.47 -10.59
N ARG A 35 13.90 -9.64 -10.70
CA ARG A 35 14.04 -8.54 -11.68
C ARG A 35 12.94 -7.47 -11.66
N ARG A 36 12.30 -7.22 -10.52
CA ARG A 36 11.33 -6.12 -10.38
C ARG A 36 11.63 -5.30 -9.13
N ARG A 37 11.61 -3.98 -9.32
CA ARG A 37 11.61 -3.00 -8.23
C ARG A 37 10.23 -2.94 -7.62
N PHE A 38 10.19 -3.02 -6.30
CA PHE A 38 9.01 -2.80 -5.47
C PHE A 38 9.17 -1.46 -4.79
N GLU A 39 8.24 -0.55 -5.04
CA GLU A 39 8.23 0.78 -4.41
C GLU A 39 7.52 0.72 -3.08
N GLN A 40 6.41 -0.02 -3.01
CA GLN A 40 5.64 -0.19 -1.78
C GLN A 40 5.05 -1.61 -1.74
N MET A 41 4.95 -2.18 -0.54
CA MET A 41 4.35 -3.49 -0.29
C MET A 41 3.57 -3.50 1.02
N ALA A 42 2.47 -4.26 1.05
CA ALA A 42 1.66 -4.46 2.25
C ALA A 42 1.08 -5.87 2.27
N VAL A 43 1.12 -6.52 3.43
CA VAL A 43 0.60 -7.87 3.63
C VAL A 43 -0.75 -7.80 4.32
N LEU A 44 -1.72 -8.57 3.80
CA LEU A 44 -2.99 -8.83 4.46
C LEU A 44 -3.08 -10.30 4.83
N GLU A 45 -2.58 -10.63 6.02
CA GLU A 45 -2.50 -12.01 6.54
C GLU A 45 -3.87 -12.67 6.62
N GLY A 46 -4.90 -11.93 7.05
CA GLY A 46 -6.28 -12.44 7.11
C GLY A 46 -6.88 -12.83 5.75
N GLN A 47 -6.31 -12.36 4.63
CA GLN A 47 -6.71 -12.74 3.27
C GLN A 47 -5.65 -13.61 2.59
N ASN A 48 -4.50 -13.84 3.24
CA ASN A 48 -3.33 -14.47 2.65
C ASN A 48 -2.90 -13.83 1.32
N ILE A 49 -2.89 -12.50 1.25
CA ILE A 49 -2.46 -11.74 0.07
C ILE A 49 -1.37 -10.73 0.39
N LEU A 50 -0.52 -10.46 -0.62
CA LEU A 50 0.50 -9.42 -0.62
C LEU A 50 0.17 -8.43 -1.74
N ILE A 51 -0.02 -7.16 -1.39
CA ILE A 51 -0.27 -6.08 -2.35
C ILE A 51 1.04 -5.33 -2.56
N THR A 52 1.35 -4.98 -3.80
CA THR A 52 2.58 -4.26 -4.14
C THR A 52 2.35 -3.22 -5.22
N ILE A 53 3.08 -2.10 -5.15
CA ILE A 53 3.38 -1.26 -6.32
C ILE A 53 4.68 -1.79 -6.91
N SER A 54 4.65 -2.20 -8.18
CA SER A 54 5.83 -2.80 -8.80
C SER A 54 6.01 -2.48 -10.28
N GLY A 55 7.29 -2.46 -10.69
CA GLY A 55 7.73 -2.30 -12.07
C GLY A 55 7.70 -0.85 -12.57
N ARG A 56 8.25 -0.63 -13.78
CA ARG A 56 8.41 0.71 -14.38
C ARG A 56 7.11 1.51 -14.56
N LYS A 57 5.98 0.80 -14.74
CA LYS A 57 4.65 1.40 -14.90
C LYS A 57 3.92 1.60 -13.57
N ARG A 58 4.56 1.30 -12.43
CA ARG A 58 3.98 1.41 -11.08
C ARG A 58 2.56 0.83 -11.00
N ARG A 59 2.44 -0.45 -11.32
CA ARG A 59 1.15 -1.16 -11.30
C ARG A 59 0.92 -1.80 -9.94
N ILE A 60 -0.34 -1.79 -9.49
CA ILE A 60 -0.74 -2.51 -8.29
C ILE A 60 -0.98 -3.98 -8.61
N ARG A 61 -0.25 -4.85 -7.91
CA ARG A 61 -0.34 -6.30 -8.04
C ARG A 61 -0.61 -6.94 -6.70
N VAL A 62 -1.53 -7.90 -6.72
CA VAL A 62 -1.89 -8.75 -5.59
C VAL A 62 -1.31 -10.13 -5.84
N TYR A 63 -0.43 -10.59 -4.97
CA TYR A 63 0.12 -11.94 -4.95
C TYR A 63 -0.57 -12.75 -3.87
N TYR A 64 -0.89 -14.00 -4.15
CA TYR A 64 -1.36 -14.92 -3.11
C TYR A 64 -0.17 -15.45 -2.31
N LEU A 65 -0.21 -15.30 -0.98
CA LEU A 65 0.85 -15.78 -0.09
C LEU A 65 0.97 -17.30 -0.15
N SER A 66 -0.13 -18.02 -0.39
CA SER A 66 -0.12 -19.48 -0.61
C SER A 66 0.75 -19.86 -1.81
N TRP A 67 0.63 -19.12 -2.92
CA TRP A 67 1.46 -19.32 -4.10
C TRP A 67 2.94 -19.00 -3.83
N LEU A 68 3.20 -17.89 -3.13
CA LEU A 68 4.56 -17.50 -2.74
C LEU A 68 5.21 -18.55 -1.83
N LYS A 69 4.47 -19.07 -0.84
CA LYS A 69 4.92 -20.16 0.05
C LYS A 69 5.24 -21.44 -0.74
N GLN A 70 4.37 -21.85 -1.65
CA GLN A 70 4.64 -23.01 -2.52
C GLN A 70 5.87 -22.82 -3.39
N LYS A 71 6.15 -21.59 -3.84
CA LYS A 71 7.34 -21.26 -4.60
C LYS A 71 8.63 -21.38 -3.75
N ILE A 72 8.59 -21.01 -2.47
CA ILE A 72 9.70 -21.25 -1.53
C ILE A 72 9.95 -22.76 -1.38
N LEU A 73 8.91 -23.52 -1.01
CA LEU A 73 9.01 -24.96 -0.72
C LEU A 73 9.54 -25.77 -1.92
N ARG A 74 9.20 -25.36 -3.15
CA ARG A 74 9.70 -26.00 -4.38
C ARG A 74 11.15 -25.65 -4.70
N THR A 75 11.62 -24.48 -4.29
CA THR A 75 13.03 -24.07 -4.49
C THR A 75 13.97 -24.87 -3.57
N GLU A 76 13.46 -25.39 -2.45
CA GLU A 76 14.20 -26.17 -1.46
C GLU A 76 14.22 -27.70 -1.70
N GLY A 77 13.71 -28.20 -2.84
CA GLY A 77 13.89 -29.61 -3.22
C GLY A 77 13.00 -30.63 -2.49
N CYS A 78 11.93 -30.24 -1.81
CA CYS A 78 11.04 -31.18 -1.12
C CYS A 78 9.80 -31.57 -1.97
N VAL A 79 9.94 -32.70 -2.67
CA VAL A 79 8.92 -33.71 -3.05
C VAL A 79 7.73 -33.33 -3.97
N SER A 80 7.76 -33.96 -5.15
CA SER A 80 6.66 -34.53 -5.97
C SER A 80 5.68 -33.63 -6.75
N GLY A 81 5.76 -33.74 -8.08
CA GLY A 81 4.69 -34.37 -8.88
C GLY A 81 3.38 -33.61 -9.16
N ALA A 82 3.15 -32.40 -8.65
CA ALA A 82 1.94 -31.65 -9.02
C ALA A 82 2.18 -30.80 -10.28
N PRO A 83 1.37 -30.95 -11.36
CA PRO A 83 1.55 -30.17 -12.58
C PRO A 83 1.48 -28.69 -12.23
N ALA A 84 2.45 -27.93 -12.72
CA ALA A 84 2.52 -26.50 -12.52
C ALA A 84 1.22 -25.88 -13.03
N GLU A 85 0.38 -25.36 -12.12
CA GLU A 85 -0.55 -24.32 -12.51
C GLU A 85 0.32 -23.15 -13.00
N LYS A 86 0.48 -23.07 -14.33
CA LYS A 86 1.03 -21.95 -15.11
C LYS A 86 0.22 -20.66 -14.93
N ARG A 87 -0.49 -20.50 -13.82
CA ARG A 87 -1.14 -19.24 -13.47
C ARG A 87 -0.07 -18.31 -12.94
N ASN A 88 0.04 -17.14 -13.56
CA ASN A 88 0.70 -16.00 -12.96
C ASN A 88 0.22 -15.89 -11.51
N GLY A 89 1.12 -16.02 -10.53
CA GLY A 89 0.80 -15.95 -9.10
C GLY A 89 0.38 -14.57 -8.61
N TRP A 90 -0.06 -13.71 -9.54
CA TRP A 90 -0.43 -12.33 -9.31
C TRP A 90 -1.66 -11.95 -10.12
N VAL A 91 -2.44 -11.03 -9.56
CA VAL A 91 -3.61 -10.40 -10.18
C VAL A 91 -3.39 -8.90 -10.16
N ASN A 92 -3.65 -8.19 -11.27
CA ASN A 92 -3.64 -6.73 -11.27
C ASN A 92 -4.93 -6.23 -10.59
N VAL A 93 -4.82 -5.18 -9.78
CA VAL A 93 -5.99 -4.45 -9.28
C VAL A 93 -6.36 -3.42 -10.33
N GLY A 94 -7.45 -3.67 -11.06
CA GLY A 94 -7.87 -2.83 -12.19
C GLY A 94 -6.80 -2.69 -13.27
N ASP A 95 -6.88 -1.59 -14.03
CA ASP A 95 -5.91 -1.19 -15.06
C ASP A 95 -5.05 0.00 -14.62
N LEU A 96 -4.74 0.06 -13.32
CA LEU A 96 -3.99 1.14 -12.70
C LEU A 96 -2.53 1.19 -13.20
N GLN A 97 -2.11 2.36 -13.65
CA GLN A 97 -0.74 2.69 -14.03
C GLN A 97 -0.33 4.02 -13.41
N GLY A 98 0.86 4.10 -12.82
CA GLY A 98 1.31 5.34 -12.17
C GLY A 98 0.83 5.50 -10.72
N ALA A 99 0.62 4.40 -9.99
CA ALA A 99 0.35 4.48 -8.56
C ALA A 99 1.58 5.04 -7.83
N ILE A 100 1.39 6.11 -7.06
CA ILE A 100 2.45 6.75 -6.25
C ILE A 100 2.45 6.13 -4.86
N HIS A 101 1.29 6.07 -4.23
CA HIS A 101 1.12 5.58 -2.87
C HIS A 101 -0.18 4.82 -2.74
N PHE A 102 -0.21 3.77 -1.92
CA PHE A 102 -1.46 3.15 -1.51
C PHE A 102 -1.52 2.97 0.00
N LYS A 103 -2.74 2.94 0.52
CA LYS A 103 -3.03 2.66 1.92
C LYS A 103 -4.16 1.66 2.00
N ILE A 104 -4.01 0.70 2.91
CA ILE A 104 -5.08 -0.24 3.23
C ILE A 104 -5.68 0.16 4.57
N VAL A 105 -6.99 0.35 4.59
CA VAL A 105 -7.73 0.69 5.80
C VAL A 105 -8.83 -0.33 6.00
N ARG A 106 -8.96 -0.81 7.24
CA ARG A 106 -10.01 -1.74 7.63
C ARG A 106 -11.10 -0.96 8.34
N TYR A 107 -12.32 -1.11 7.85
CA TYR A 107 -13.51 -0.58 8.51
C TYR A 107 -14.54 -1.70 8.63
N GLU A 108 -14.92 -2.01 9.88
CA GLU A 108 -15.78 -3.14 10.21
C GLU A 108 -15.30 -4.48 9.58
N ARG A 109 -16.12 -5.04 8.67
CA ARG A 109 -15.88 -6.28 7.92
C ARG A 109 -15.30 -6.03 6.53
N ILE A 110 -15.21 -4.76 6.10
CA ILE A 110 -14.76 -4.37 4.77
C ILE A 110 -13.32 -3.86 4.85
N LYS A 111 -12.54 -4.13 3.79
CA LYS A 111 -11.18 -3.63 3.65
C LYS A 111 -11.14 -2.74 2.44
N PHE A 112 -10.66 -1.52 2.62
CA PHE A 112 -10.49 -0.54 1.58
C PHE A 112 -9.01 -0.46 1.22
N LEU A 113 -8.73 -0.46 -0.08
CA LEU A 113 -7.45 -0.16 -0.66
C LEU A 113 -7.61 1.18 -1.37
N VAL A 114 -7.03 2.23 -0.78
CA VAL A 114 -6.97 3.56 -1.38
C VAL A 114 -5.66 3.69 -2.13
N VAL A 115 -5.74 4.16 -3.37
CA VAL A 115 -4.61 4.28 -4.29
C VAL A 115 -4.54 5.72 -4.77
N GLY A 116 -3.46 6.40 -4.42
CA GLY A 116 -3.07 7.68 -4.99
C GLY A 116 -2.29 7.45 -6.28
N MET A 117 -2.85 7.90 -7.39
CA MET A 117 -2.24 7.92 -8.72
C MET A 117 -1.66 9.32 -8.98
N GLU A 118 -0.96 9.52 -10.10
CA GLU A 118 -0.38 10.84 -10.41
C GLU A 118 -1.40 11.99 -10.47
N ASN A 119 -2.62 11.72 -10.92
CA ASN A 119 -3.65 12.74 -11.15
C ASN A 119 -5.05 12.32 -10.67
N SER A 120 -5.16 11.19 -9.98
CA SER A 120 -6.42 10.65 -9.53
C SER A 120 -6.26 9.86 -8.23
N ILE A 121 -7.36 9.65 -7.53
CA ILE A 121 -7.42 8.74 -6.40
C ILE A 121 -8.45 7.68 -6.70
N GLU A 122 -8.08 6.42 -6.56
CA GLU A 122 -8.99 5.29 -6.73
C GLU A 122 -9.11 4.48 -5.45
N ILE A 123 -10.34 4.10 -5.13
CA ILE A 123 -10.69 3.34 -3.95
C ILE A 123 -11.23 2.00 -4.41
N TYR A 124 -10.67 0.94 -3.84
CA TYR A 124 -11.10 -0.42 -4.06
C TYR A 124 -11.57 -1.03 -2.74
N ALA A 125 -12.67 -1.77 -2.78
CA ALA A 125 -13.15 -2.53 -1.63
C ALA A 125 -12.88 -4.03 -1.84
N TRP A 126 -12.54 -4.73 -0.76
CA TRP A 126 -12.40 -6.17 -0.79
C TRP A 126 -13.77 -6.85 -0.89
N ALA A 127 -14.03 -7.56 -1.99
CA ALA A 127 -15.26 -8.31 -2.17
C ALA A 127 -15.16 -9.71 -1.55
N PRO A 128 -16.18 -10.15 -0.77
CA PRO A 128 -16.24 -11.51 -0.25
C PRO A 128 -16.40 -12.54 -1.38
N LYS A 129 -16.45 -13.82 -1.01
CA LYS A 129 -16.75 -14.89 -1.97
C LYS A 129 -18.14 -14.64 -2.60
N PRO A 130 -18.32 -14.91 -3.91
CA PRO A 130 -17.44 -15.68 -4.78
C PRO A 130 -16.28 -14.88 -5.41
N TYR A 131 -16.28 -13.55 -5.32
CA TYR A 131 -15.34 -12.70 -6.05
C TYR A 131 -13.90 -12.74 -5.50
N HIS A 132 -13.74 -12.72 -4.17
CA HIS A 132 -12.44 -12.85 -3.48
C HIS A 132 -11.35 -11.96 -4.10
N LYS A 133 -11.67 -10.70 -4.38
CA LYS A 133 -10.75 -9.75 -5.01
C LYS A 133 -11.13 -8.31 -4.65
N PHE A 134 -10.20 -7.40 -4.86
CA PHE A 134 -10.48 -5.97 -4.81
C PHE A 134 -11.36 -5.57 -6.00
N MET A 135 -12.51 -5.00 -5.71
CA MET A 135 -13.45 -4.43 -6.67
C MET A 135 -13.38 -2.91 -6.59
N SER A 136 -13.50 -2.24 -7.74
CA SER A 136 -13.58 -0.78 -7.77
C SER A 136 -14.77 -0.32 -6.94
N PHE A 137 -14.53 0.64 -6.04
CA PHE A 137 -15.55 1.21 -5.17
C PHE A 137 -15.89 2.64 -5.62
N LYS A 138 -14.89 3.52 -5.69
CA LYS A 138 -15.05 4.91 -6.14
C LYS A 138 -13.76 5.43 -6.75
N SER A 139 -13.86 6.33 -7.71
CA SER A 139 -12.72 7.01 -8.32
C SER A 139 -12.95 8.51 -8.33
N PHE A 140 -11.88 9.26 -8.09
CA PHE A 140 -11.86 10.70 -8.08
C PHE A 140 -10.79 11.14 -9.09
N GLY A 141 -11.24 11.63 -10.25
CA GLY A 141 -10.40 12.28 -11.24
C GLY A 141 -10.48 13.81 -11.11
N SER A 142 -9.59 14.50 -11.83
CA SER A 142 -9.60 15.97 -11.93
C SER A 142 -9.43 16.68 -10.56
N LEU A 143 -8.52 16.17 -9.74
CA LEU A 143 -8.18 16.80 -8.46
C LEU A 143 -7.49 18.14 -8.72
N SER A 144 -7.85 19.17 -7.93
CA SER A 144 -7.20 20.49 -7.99
C SER A 144 -5.71 20.39 -7.66
N HIS A 145 -5.36 19.51 -6.72
CA HIS A 145 -3.98 19.26 -6.32
C HIS A 145 -3.60 17.79 -6.50
N LEU A 146 -2.36 17.55 -6.94
CA LEU A 146 -1.88 16.20 -7.22
C LEU A 146 -1.58 15.44 -5.92
N PRO A 147 -2.08 14.20 -5.76
CA PRO A 147 -1.89 13.45 -4.53
C PRO A 147 -0.50 12.80 -4.49
N LEU A 148 0.20 12.99 -3.39
CA LEU A 148 1.51 12.38 -3.10
C LEU A 148 1.37 11.22 -2.11
N ILE A 149 0.55 11.42 -1.08
CA ILE A 149 0.22 10.43 -0.06
C ILE A 149 -1.29 10.41 0.11
N VAL A 150 -1.80 9.23 0.47
CA VAL A 150 -3.24 9.01 0.64
C VAL A 150 -3.50 8.21 1.90
N ASP A 151 -4.60 8.52 2.58
CA ASP A 151 -5.16 7.77 3.70
C ASP A 151 -6.69 7.78 3.64
N LEU A 152 -7.33 6.91 4.40
CA LEU A 152 -8.77 6.86 4.58
C LEU A 152 -9.06 6.96 6.07
N THR A 153 -9.81 7.98 6.46
CA THR A 153 -10.31 8.13 7.83
C THR A 153 -11.80 7.86 7.88
N VAL A 154 -12.28 7.48 9.06
CA VAL A 154 -13.70 7.29 9.34
C VAL A 154 -14.09 8.22 10.48
N GLU A 155 -15.05 9.09 10.23
CA GLU A 155 -15.59 9.99 11.25
C GLU A 155 -16.66 9.30 12.11
N GLU A 156 -17.04 9.95 13.22
CA GLU A 156 -17.95 9.41 14.24
C GLU A 156 -19.31 8.95 13.67
N ASN A 157 -19.77 9.56 12.58
CA ASN A 157 -21.05 9.23 11.92
C ASN A 157 -20.92 8.13 10.85
N ALA A 158 -19.89 7.28 10.91
CA ALA A 158 -19.57 6.28 9.89
C ALA A 158 -19.31 6.87 8.49
N ARG A 159 -18.95 8.16 8.44
CA ARG A 159 -18.64 8.87 7.18
C ARG A 159 -17.18 8.61 6.82
N LEU A 160 -16.98 7.98 5.66
CA LEU A 160 -15.66 7.74 5.13
C LEU A 160 -15.15 9.02 4.47
N LYS A 161 -13.91 9.42 4.79
CA LYS A 161 -13.21 10.52 4.11
C LYS A 161 -11.85 10.05 3.63
N VAL A 162 -11.53 10.31 2.36
CA VAL A 162 -10.14 10.21 1.88
C VAL A 162 -9.39 11.44 2.33
N LEU A 163 -8.19 11.25 2.85
CA LEU A 163 -7.23 12.33 3.05
C LEU A 163 -6.11 12.14 2.04
N TYR A 164 -5.71 13.22 1.38
CA TYR A 164 -4.53 13.20 0.53
C TYR A 164 -3.65 14.42 0.80
N GLY A 165 -2.35 14.17 0.84
CA GLY A 165 -1.35 15.22 0.89
C GLY A 165 -0.91 15.58 -0.52
N SER A 166 -0.86 16.88 -0.81
CA SER A 166 -0.34 17.45 -2.05
C SER A 166 0.88 18.33 -1.75
N HIS A 167 1.46 18.94 -2.78
CA HIS A 167 2.50 19.96 -2.60
C HIS A 167 1.98 21.25 -1.95
N GLU A 168 0.67 21.51 -2.03
CA GLU A 168 0.03 22.71 -1.54
C GLU A 168 -0.59 22.51 -0.16
N GLY A 169 -0.64 21.30 0.38
CA GLY A 169 -1.19 21.04 1.70
C GLY A 169 -1.88 19.69 1.83
N PHE A 170 -2.82 19.61 2.77
CA PHE A 170 -3.65 18.45 3.02
C PHE A 170 -5.09 18.73 2.64
N HIS A 171 -5.69 17.77 1.94
CA HIS A 171 -7.03 17.86 1.42
C HIS A 171 -7.83 16.62 1.84
N ALA A 172 -9.13 16.79 2.05
CA ALA A 172 -10.08 15.74 2.35
C ALA A 172 -11.11 15.61 1.23
N ILE A 173 -11.55 14.39 0.95
CA ILE A 173 -12.66 14.09 0.04
C ILE A 173 -13.68 13.27 0.80
N ASP A 174 -14.90 13.75 0.87
CA ASP A 174 -16.01 12.99 1.43
C ASP A 174 -16.47 11.93 0.43
N LEU A 175 -16.47 10.65 0.83
CA LEU A 175 -16.85 9.55 -0.06
C LEU A 175 -18.35 9.55 -0.37
N ASP A 176 -19.21 10.18 0.41
CA ASP A 176 -20.64 10.23 0.13
C ASP A 176 -20.96 11.36 -0.85
N SER A 177 -20.59 12.59 -0.48
CA SER A 177 -20.89 13.80 -1.27
C SER A 177 -19.94 14.06 -2.43
N ALA A 178 -18.77 13.40 -2.46
CA ALA A 178 -17.67 13.67 -3.41
C ALA A 178 -17.14 15.12 -3.35
N ALA A 179 -17.46 15.86 -2.29
CA ALA A 179 -16.93 17.20 -2.08
C ALA A 179 -15.47 17.14 -1.60
N ILE A 180 -14.65 18.04 -2.13
CA ILE A 180 -13.24 18.21 -1.78
C ILE A 180 -13.12 19.42 -0.86
N TYR A 181 -12.38 19.25 0.23
CA TYR A 181 -12.16 20.27 1.25
C TYR A 181 -10.66 20.39 1.53
N ASP A 182 -10.18 21.62 1.72
CA ASP A 182 -8.81 21.84 2.15
C ASP A 182 -8.77 21.75 3.67
N VAL A 183 -8.04 20.75 4.18
CA VAL A 183 -7.88 20.54 5.63
C VAL A 183 -6.81 21.48 6.17
N TYR A 184 -5.73 21.63 5.42
CA TYR A 184 -4.63 22.51 5.79
C TYR A 184 -3.88 22.97 4.55
N THR A 185 -3.73 24.28 4.41
CA THR A 185 -2.89 24.91 3.38
C THR A 185 -1.89 25.79 4.11
N PRO A 186 -0.57 25.56 4.00
CA PRO A 186 0.41 26.45 4.59
C PRO A 186 0.28 27.82 3.92
N SER A 187 0.06 28.86 4.73
CA SER A 187 0.01 30.23 4.23
C SER A 187 1.42 30.71 3.92
N ASN A 188 1.63 31.19 2.69
CA ASN A 188 2.86 31.87 2.31
C ASN A 188 2.89 33.27 2.94
N SER A 189 2.96 33.40 4.26
CA SER A 189 3.35 34.66 4.93
C SER A 189 4.84 34.64 5.23
N CYS A 190 5.65 34.63 4.17
CA CYS A 190 7.06 35.02 4.27
C CYS A 190 7.25 36.35 3.55
N GLU A 191 6.62 37.39 4.10
CA GLU A 191 7.03 38.77 3.86
C GLU A 191 8.06 39.14 4.94
N ASN A 192 9.31 39.34 4.49
CA ASN A 192 10.39 40.09 5.14
C ASN A 192 10.43 40.11 6.69
N THR A 193 11.14 39.16 7.27
CA THR A 193 12.18 39.52 8.24
C THR A 193 13.23 38.42 8.32
N ALA A 194 14.43 38.73 7.83
CA ALA A 194 15.60 37.91 8.03
C ALA A 194 15.83 37.73 9.54
N LEU A 195 15.59 36.54 10.06
CA LEU A 195 16.27 36.00 11.25
C LEU A 195 16.08 34.47 11.27
N ARG A 196 17.12 33.78 10.80
CA ARG A 196 17.59 32.49 11.33
C ARG A 196 16.50 31.45 11.68
N CYS A 197 16.02 30.75 10.66
CA CYS A 197 15.69 29.34 10.81
C CYS A 197 16.53 28.56 9.80
N ARG A 198 17.67 28.02 10.25
CA ARG A 198 18.31 26.93 9.52
C ARG A 198 17.33 25.75 9.57
N PRO A 199 16.98 25.11 8.44
CA PRO A 199 16.24 23.87 8.49
C PRO A 199 17.22 22.79 8.96
N ARG A 200 17.33 22.62 10.27
CA ARG A 200 17.64 21.32 10.85
C ARG A 200 16.30 20.74 11.31
N ASP A 201 16.14 19.46 11.01
CA ASP A 201 15.08 18.57 11.47
C ASP A 201 13.84 18.48 10.55
N ASN A 202 13.93 17.52 9.63
CA ASN A 202 12.89 16.55 9.27
C ASN A 202 11.46 16.95 9.67
N PHE A 203 10.83 17.82 8.88
CA PHE A 203 9.39 18.05 8.94
C PHE A 203 8.67 16.90 8.22
N VAL A 204 8.62 15.73 8.87
CA VAL A 204 7.69 14.67 8.49
C VAL A 204 6.43 14.89 9.32
N MET A 205 5.60 15.87 8.94
CA MET A 205 4.21 15.90 9.39
C MET A 205 3.55 14.64 8.80
N THR A 206 3.40 13.62 9.64
CA THR A 206 2.64 12.42 9.27
C THR A 206 1.15 12.75 9.39
N LEU A 207 0.31 12.17 8.53
CA LEU A 207 -1.15 12.32 8.58
C LEU A 207 -1.74 11.99 9.96
N GLN A 208 -1.03 11.23 10.80
CA GLN A 208 -1.38 10.99 12.20
C GLN A 208 -1.34 12.24 13.09
N GLN A 209 -0.48 13.23 12.81
CA GLN A 209 -0.37 14.45 13.63
C GLN A 209 -1.41 15.52 13.27
N VAL A 210 -2.08 15.39 12.11
CA VAL A 210 -3.16 16.30 11.69
C VAL A 210 -4.52 15.85 12.26
N LEU A 211 -4.62 14.57 12.66
CA LEU A 211 -5.87 13.95 13.11
C LEU A 211 -6.03 13.84 14.64
N TYR A 212 -5.10 14.39 15.44
CA TYR A 212 -5.17 14.43 16.91
C TYR A 212 -4.68 15.76 17.47
#